data_AF-A0A7V9JH79-F1
#
_entry.id   AF-A0A7V9JH79-F1
#
_cell.length_a   1.000
_cell.length_b   1.000
_cell.length_c   1.000
_cell.angle_alpha   90.00
_cell.angle_beta   90.00
_cell.angle_gamma   90.00
#
_symmetry.space_group_name_H-M   'P 1'
#
loop_
_entity.id
_entity.type
_entity.pdbx_description
1 polymer ?
#
loop_
_entity_poly.entity_id
_entity_poly.type
_entity_poly.pdbx_seq_one_letter_code
_entity_poly.pdbx_strand_id
1 'polypeptide(L)'
;MNEQFRCTYRLQLGPGLGFREARELVPYLRDLGVSHLYLSPSLQAREGSTHGYDVVDPTRISESLGGEEEFRALCNTGLGVVLDIVPNHMAASDENPFWRDPLWRAKFFDLDWRTGSHRRFFDVGELAGVRMEDPEVWEVTHRKVIELVREGLIDGVRIDHPDGLANPRRYLERLREAGIEHVWVEKILEPAERLRDWPVDGTTGYEFLNEVCALFVDPAGEEP
;
A
#
# COMPACT_ATOMS: atom_id res chain seq x y z
N MET A 1 -21.82 -1.93 14.34
CA MET A 1 -21.00 -3.08 14.79
C MET A 1 -20.00 -3.31 13.69
N ASN A 2 -18.70 -3.15 13.93
CA ASN A 2 -17.70 -3.47 12.91
C ASN A 2 -17.84 -4.96 12.57
N GLU A 3 -17.93 -5.28 11.28
CA GLU A 3 -17.97 -6.68 10.85
C GLU A 3 -16.65 -7.35 11.20
N GLN A 4 -16.74 -8.58 11.73
CA GLN A 4 -15.56 -9.40 11.97
C GLN A 4 -14.78 -9.61 10.66
N PHE A 5 -13.45 -9.48 10.70
CA PHE A 5 -12.59 -9.77 9.54
C PHE A 5 -12.74 -11.23 9.11
N ARG A 6 -13.14 -11.46 7.85
CA ARG A 6 -13.34 -12.82 7.27
C ARG A 6 -12.64 -12.98 5.93
N CYS A 7 -12.84 -12.03 5.03
CA CYS A 7 -12.30 -12.04 3.67
C CYS A 7 -12.20 -10.62 3.10
N THR A 8 -11.29 -10.44 2.16
CA THR A 8 -11.04 -9.19 1.45
C THR A 8 -11.48 -9.28 -0.01
N TYR A 9 -11.88 -8.14 -0.59
CA TYR A 9 -12.10 -8.00 -2.04
C TYR A 9 -11.23 -6.86 -2.58
N ARG A 10 -10.28 -7.19 -3.47
CA ARG A 10 -9.36 -6.20 -4.05
C ARG A 10 -10.08 -5.35 -5.09
N LEU A 11 -10.07 -4.03 -4.90
CA LEU A 11 -10.52 -3.04 -5.88
C LEU A 11 -9.33 -2.27 -6.44
N GLN A 12 -9.18 -2.29 -7.76
CA GLN A 12 -8.18 -1.51 -8.50
C GLN A 12 -8.79 -0.16 -8.86
N LEU A 13 -8.49 0.85 -8.06
CA LEU A 13 -8.98 2.22 -8.26
C LEU A 13 -8.16 2.92 -9.34
N GLY A 14 -8.80 3.81 -10.09
CA GLY A 14 -8.17 4.55 -11.17
C GLY A 14 -9.19 5.27 -12.06
N PRO A 15 -8.79 5.69 -13.27
CA PRO A 15 -9.70 6.34 -14.21
C PRO A 15 -10.89 5.43 -14.55
N GLY A 16 -12.09 5.81 -14.08
CA GLY A 16 -13.34 5.07 -14.30
C GLY A 16 -13.83 4.23 -13.11
N LEU A 17 -13.02 4.05 -12.07
CA LEU A 17 -13.43 3.45 -10.79
C LEU A 17 -12.82 4.26 -9.63
N GLY A 18 -13.46 5.39 -9.29
CA GLY A 18 -13.14 6.18 -8.11
C GLY A 18 -13.88 5.69 -6.86
N PHE A 19 -13.80 6.46 -5.78
CA PHE A 19 -14.45 6.09 -4.51
C PHE A 19 -15.98 6.06 -4.62
N ARG A 20 -16.58 6.92 -5.47
CA ARG A 20 -18.02 6.93 -5.71
C ARG A 20 -18.48 5.64 -6.38
N GLU A 21 -17.81 5.26 -7.47
CA GLU A 21 -18.15 4.05 -8.22
C GLU A 21 -17.86 2.79 -7.36
N ALA A 22 -16.76 2.79 -6.60
CA ALA A 22 -16.49 1.72 -5.63
C ALA A 22 -17.60 1.59 -4.57
N ARG A 23 -18.17 2.71 -4.10
CA ARG A 23 -19.30 2.71 -3.15
C ARG A 23 -20.55 2.08 -3.74
N GLU A 24 -20.81 2.29 -5.03
CA GLU A 24 -21.96 1.69 -5.72
C GLU A 24 -21.88 0.15 -5.79
N LEU A 25 -20.67 -0.41 -5.72
CA LEU A 25 -20.46 -1.87 -5.66
C LEU A 25 -20.74 -2.47 -4.28
N VAL A 26 -20.75 -1.67 -3.21
CA VAL A 26 -20.81 -2.19 -1.83
C VAL A 26 -22.05 -3.06 -1.55
N PRO A 27 -23.28 -2.71 -2.00
CA PRO A 27 -24.43 -3.60 -1.80
C PRO A 27 -24.23 -4.99 -2.39
N TYR A 28 -23.64 -5.08 -3.59
CA TYR A 28 -23.32 -6.35 -4.23
C TYR A 28 -22.22 -7.11 -3.48
N LEU A 29 -21.13 -6.45 -3.10
CA LEU A 29 -20.02 -7.09 -2.39
C LEU A 29 -20.46 -7.61 -1.02
N ARG A 30 -21.36 -6.90 -0.34
CA ARG A 30 -21.95 -7.38 0.91
C ARG A 30 -22.81 -8.63 0.72
N ASP A 31 -23.66 -8.66 -0.32
CA ASP A 31 -24.48 -9.82 -0.65
C ASP A 31 -23.61 -11.05 -1.02
N LEU A 32 -22.48 -10.81 -1.69
CA LEU A 32 -21.46 -11.82 -1.96
C LEU A 32 -20.78 -12.37 -0.69
N GLY A 33 -20.90 -11.67 0.44
CA GLY A 33 -20.33 -12.06 1.74
C GLY A 33 -18.95 -11.46 2.03
N VAL A 34 -18.49 -10.48 1.25
CA VAL A 34 -17.24 -9.74 1.49
C VAL A 34 -17.35 -9.00 2.82
N SER A 35 -16.31 -9.10 3.67
CA SER A 35 -16.24 -8.33 4.92
C SER A 35 -15.43 -7.04 4.82
N HIS A 36 -14.39 -7.05 3.97
CA HIS A 36 -13.45 -5.93 3.86
C HIS A 36 -13.15 -5.60 2.39
N LEU A 37 -13.18 -4.31 2.05
CA LEU A 37 -12.59 -3.81 0.82
C LEU A 37 -11.08 -3.75 0.97
N TYR A 38 -10.35 -4.33 0.03
CA TYR A 38 -8.91 -4.14 -0.09
C TYR A 38 -8.66 -3.14 -1.21
N LEU A 39 -8.44 -1.87 -0.85
CA LEU A 39 -8.30 -0.78 -1.82
C LEU A 39 -6.86 -0.66 -2.29
N SER A 40 -6.64 -0.43 -3.59
CA SER A 40 -5.36 0.02 -4.13
C SER A 40 -4.91 1.36 -3.53
N PRO A 41 -3.65 1.78 -3.72
CA PRO A 41 -3.13 3.01 -3.12
C PRO A 41 -4.04 4.21 -3.41
N SER A 42 -4.41 4.92 -2.35
CA SER A 42 -5.42 5.99 -2.39
C SER A 42 -4.87 7.37 -1.99
N LEU A 43 -3.57 7.46 -1.69
CA LEU A 43 -2.88 8.74 -1.53
C LEU A 43 -2.66 9.40 -2.89
N GLN A 44 -2.46 10.71 -2.93
CA GLN A 44 -2.33 11.45 -4.18
C GLN A 44 -1.15 10.92 -5.02
N ALA A 45 -1.48 10.37 -6.18
CA ALA A 45 -0.54 9.91 -7.20
C ALA A 45 -0.46 10.91 -8.36
N ARG A 46 0.43 10.65 -9.33
CA ARG A 46 0.53 11.45 -10.57
C ARG A 46 -0.82 11.57 -11.27
N GLU A 47 -1.02 12.69 -11.95
CA GLU A 47 -2.20 12.87 -12.80
C GLU A 47 -2.27 11.75 -13.85
N GLY A 48 -3.46 11.15 -14.01
CA GLY A 48 -3.68 10.04 -14.95
C GLY A 48 -3.15 8.67 -14.51
N SER A 49 -2.59 8.55 -13.29
CA SER A 49 -2.18 7.24 -12.75
C SER A 49 -3.34 6.24 -12.75
N THR A 50 -3.07 5.02 -13.21
CA THR A 50 -4.04 3.91 -13.28
C THR A 50 -3.89 2.92 -12.13
N HIS A 51 -2.92 3.14 -11.24
CA HIS A 51 -2.53 2.16 -10.22
C HIS A 51 -2.19 2.77 -8.85
N GLY A 52 -1.87 4.06 -8.77
CA GLY A 52 -1.64 4.78 -7.50
C GLY A 52 -0.26 4.60 -6.85
N TYR A 53 0.55 3.62 -7.28
CA TYR A 53 1.91 3.40 -6.75
C TYR A 53 2.93 4.53 -7.00
N ASP A 54 2.65 5.44 -7.91
CA ASP A 54 3.46 6.62 -8.22
C ASP A 54 3.01 7.85 -7.41
N VAL A 55 3.06 7.72 -6.09
CA VAL A 55 2.65 8.74 -5.12
C VAL A 55 3.45 10.04 -5.29
N VAL A 56 2.75 11.18 -5.34
CA VAL A 56 3.34 12.53 -5.40
C VAL A 56 3.13 13.31 -4.11
N ASP A 57 2.05 13.04 -3.36
CA ASP A 57 1.78 13.67 -2.07
C ASP A 57 1.13 12.67 -1.09
N PRO A 58 1.87 12.19 -0.08
CA PRO A 58 1.40 11.20 0.87
C PRO A 58 0.52 11.82 1.97
N THR A 59 0.37 13.15 2.00
CA THR A 59 -0.37 13.86 3.05
C THR A 59 -1.87 13.98 2.76
N ARG A 60 -2.32 13.53 1.59
CA ARG A 60 -3.68 13.72 1.09
C ARG A 60 -4.22 12.49 0.37
N ILE A 61 -5.54 12.30 0.47
CA ILE A 61 -6.28 11.39 -0.40
C ILE A 61 -6.29 11.93 -1.83
N SER A 62 -6.22 11.03 -2.81
CA SER A 62 -6.17 11.39 -4.23
C SER A 62 -7.44 12.09 -4.71
N GLU A 63 -7.29 13.31 -5.25
CA GLU A 63 -8.38 14.05 -5.88
C GLU A 63 -8.88 13.35 -7.15
N SER A 64 -7.99 12.68 -7.88
CA SER A 64 -8.35 11.96 -9.12
C SER A 64 -9.26 10.76 -8.88
N LEU A 65 -9.34 10.26 -7.63
CA LEU A 65 -10.23 9.19 -7.22
C LEU A 65 -11.56 9.73 -6.62
N GLY A 66 -11.74 11.05 -6.57
CA GLY A 66 -12.93 11.70 -6.01
C GLY A 66 -12.68 12.44 -4.69
N GLY A 67 -11.44 12.44 -4.18
CA GLY A 67 -11.05 13.22 -3.01
C GLY A 67 -11.49 12.63 -1.67
N GLU A 68 -11.14 13.34 -0.59
CA GLU A 68 -11.29 12.84 0.77
C GLU A 68 -12.75 12.65 1.20
N GLU A 69 -13.67 13.50 0.72
CA GLU A 69 -15.10 13.38 1.04
C GLU A 69 -15.70 12.07 0.52
N GLU A 70 -15.43 11.71 -0.74
CA GLU A 70 -15.94 10.46 -1.32
C GLU A 70 -15.23 9.24 -0.71
N PHE A 71 -13.93 9.35 -0.37
CA PHE A 71 -13.24 8.29 0.38
C PHE A 71 -13.90 8.01 1.72
N ARG A 72 -14.16 9.06 2.50
CA ARG A 72 -14.89 8.96 3.78
C ARG A 72 -16.28 8.37 3.56
N ALA A 73 -16.98 8.77 2.52
CA ALA A 73 -18.30 8.26 2.23
C ALA A 73 -18.30 6.77 1.83
N LEU A 74 -17.24 6.30 1.15
CA LEU A 74 -17.01 4.87 0.87
C LEU A 74 -16.73 4.07 2.15
N CYS A 75 -15.85 4.56 3.02
CA CYS A 75 -15.49 3.88 4.27
C CYS A 75 -16.71 3.74 5.21
N ASN A 76 -17.61 4.72 5.20
CA ASN A 76 -18.83 4.70 6.03
C ASN A 76 -19.97 3.83 5.47
N THR A 77 -19.72 3.03 4.44
CA THR A 77 -20.74 2.13 3.86
C THR A 77 -20.98 0.86 4.69
N GLY A 78 -20.08 0.54 5.61
CA GLY A 78 -20.22 -0.56 6.57
C GLY A 78 -19.45 -1.84 6.25
N LEU A 79 -18.73 -1.92 5.13
CA LEU A 79 -17.65 -2.90 4.95
C LEU A 79 -16.37 -2.34 5.56
N GLY A 80 -15.54 -3.18 6.17
CA GLY A 80 -14.22 -2.76 6.63
C GLY A 80 -13.30 -2.39 5.47
N VAL A 81 -12.20 -1.69 5.73
CA VAL A 81 -11.26 -1.24 4.70
C VAL A 81 -9.83 -1.60 5.07
N VAL A 82 -9.17 -2.34 4.19
CA VAL A 82 -7.71 -2.53 4.17
C VAL A 82 -7.13 -1.65 3.08
N LEU A 83 -6.25 -0.72 3.46
CA LEU A 83 -5.65 0.22 2.52
C LEU A 83 -4.24 -0.21 2.10
N ASP A 84 -4.00 -0.28 0.79
CA ASP A 84 -2.65 -0.45 0.25
C ASP A 84 -1.83 0.84 0.41
N ILE A 85 -0.63 0.75 0.97
CA ILE A 85 0.28 1.89 1.15
C ILE A 85 1.67 1.60 0.59
N VAL A 86 2.33 2.65 0.09
CA VAL A 86 3.55 2.54 -0.72
C VAL A 86 4.70 3.28 -0.04
N PRO A 87 5.37 2.66 0.95
CA PRO A 87 6.38 3.36 1.74
C PRO A 87 7.76 3.42 1.07
N ASN A 88 8.06 2.50 0.16
CA ASN A 88 9.42 2.37 -0.35
C ASN A 88 9.83 3.52 -1.28
N HIS A 89 8.89 4.08 -2.05
CA HIS A 89 9.20 5.00 -3.13
C HIS A 89 8.06 6.01 -3.37
N MET A 90 8.40 7.11 -4.05
CA MET A 90 7.47 8.12 -4.56
C MET A 90 7.90 8.56 -5.96
N ALA A 91 7.00 9.20 -6.72
CA ALA A 91 7.29 9.66 -8.07
C ALA A 91 8.38 10.74 -8.09
N ALA A 92 9.39 10.56 -8.94
CA ALA A 92 10.47 11.48 -9.21
C ALA A 92 10.08 12.51 -10.28
N SER A 93 9.01 13.28 -10.04
CA SER A 93 8.45 14.24 -10.99
C SER A 93 8.27 15.64 -10.37
N ASP A 94 8.09 16.66 -11.21
CA ASP A 94 7.84 18.04 -10.75
C ASP A 94 6.46 18.23 -10.10
N GLU A 95 5.54 17.27 -10.30
CA GLU A 95 4.26 17.19 -9.58
C GLU A 95 4.44 16.89 -8.10
N ASN A 96 5.50 16.16 -7.74
CA ASN A 96 5.82 15.81 -6.36
C ASN A 96 6.56 16.97 -5.67
N PRO A 97 5.95 17.66 -4.68
CA PRO A 97 6.59 18.80 -4.01
C PRO A 97 7.86 18.40 -3.25
N PHE A 98 7.89 17.17 -2.69
CA PHE A 98 9.05 16.63 -1.98
C PHE A 98 10.21 16.36 -2.94
N TRP A 99 9.90 15.99 -4.18
CA TRP A 99 10.90 15.85 -5.21
C TRP A 99 11.31 17.22 -5.77
N ARG A 100 10.38 18.09 -6.15
CA ARG A 100 10.71 19.36 -6.80
C ARG A 100 11.60 20.29 -5.96
N ASP A 101 11.37 20.36 -4.65
CA ASP A 101 12.17 21.19 -3.75
C ASP A 101 13.53 20.52 -3.40
N PRO A 102 14.68 21.18 -3.64
CA PRO A 102 15.99 20.57 -3.40
C PRO A 102 16.28 20.17 -1.94
N LEU A 103 15.76 20.91 -0.96
CA LEU A 103 15.98 20.62 0.45
C LEU A 103 15.15 19.41 0.88
N TRP A 104 13.88 19.37 0.46
CA TRP A 104 13.02 18.21 0.71
C TRP A 104 13.54 16.99 -0.04
N ARG A 105 14.02 17.15 -1.27
CA ARG A 105 14.58 16.06 -2.07
C ARG A 105 15.75 15.38 -1.36
N ALA A 106 16.68 16.18 -0.84
CA ALA A 106 17.85 15.67 -0.11
C ALA A 106 17.49 15.00 1.23
N LYS A 107 16.38 15.41 1.86
CA LYS A 107 15.90 14.85 3.13
C LYS A 107 15.14 13.54 2.93
N PHE A 108 14.19 13.53 2.00
CA PHE A 108 13.20 12.45 1.84
C PHE A 108 13.73 11.28 1.02
N PHE A 109 14.62 11.53 0.06
CA PHE A 109 15.04 10.53 -0.91
C PHE A 109 16.47 10.07 -0.69
N ASP A 110 16.72 8.82 -1.08
CA ASP A 110 18.03 8.18 -1.03
C ASP A 110 18.86 8.59 -2.25
N LEU A 111 19.53 9.74 -2.13
CA LEU A 111 20.35 10.35 -3.18
C LEU A 111 21.83 10.04 -2.99
N ASP A 112 22.52 9.70 -4.08
CA ASP A 112 23.96 9.80 -4.17
C ASP A 112 24.38 11.22 -4.55
N TRP A 113 24.89 11.96 -3.55
CA TRP A 113 25.35 13.34 -3.72
C TRP A 113 26.53 13.50 -4.68
N ARG A 114 27.26 12.44 -5.03
CA ARG A 114 28.39 12.51 -5.98
C ARG A 114 27.93 12.45 -7.42
N THR A 115 26.95 11.59 -7.69
CA THR A 115 26.49 11.30 -9.06
C THR A 115 25.18 12.01 -9.39
N GLY A 116 24.44 12.48 -8.39
CA GLY A 116 23.09 13.01 -8.54
C GLY A 116 22.05 11.91 -8.80
N SER A 117 22.44 10.63 -8.73
CA SER A 117 21.53 9.51 -8.88
C SER A 117 20.75 9.25 -7.58
N HIS A 118 19.66 8.48 -7.68
CA HIS A 118 18.85 8.06 -6.55
C HIS A 118 18.62 6.56 -6.57
N ARG A 119 18.40 5.96 -5.39
CA ARG A 119 17.87 4.59 -5.29
C ARG A 119 16.49 4.55 -5.92
N ARG A 120 16.23 3.53 -6.74
CA ARG A 120 14.97 3.37 -7.48
C ARG A 120 14.15 2.21 -6.94
N PHE A 121 12.87 2.16 -7.30
CA PHE A 121 12.11 0.90 -7.26
C PHE A 121 12.50 0.06 -8.49
N PHE A 122 13.18 -1.05 -8.26
CA PHE A 122 13.83 -1.84 -9.32
C PHE A 122 14.63 -0.96 -10.29
N ASP A 123 14.38 -1.06 -11.59
CA ASP A 123 15.01 -0.28 -12.65
C ASP A 123 14.20 0.95 -13.09
N VAL A 124 13.09 1.26 -12.42
CA VAL A 124 12.17 2.35 -12.78
C VAL A 124 12.73 3.71 -12.36
N GLY A 125 13.21 4.50 -13.32
CA GLY A 125 13.85 5.80 -13.09
C GLY A 125 12.96 6.83 -12.41
N GLU A 126 11.66 6.75 -12.69
CA GLU A 126 10.64 7.69 -12.27
C GLU A 126 10.12 7.44 -10.84
N LEU A 127 10.63 6.42 -10.14
CA LEU A 127 10.24 6.08 -8.76
C LEU A 127 11.45 6.14 -7.84
N ALA A 128 11.54 7.20 -7.05
CA ALA A 128 12.65 7.45 -6.15
C ALA A 128 12.42 6.86 -4.76
N GLY A 129 13.43 6.17 -4.26
CA GLY A 129 13.43 5.49 -2.96
C GLY A 129 13.37 6.49 -1.80
N VAL A 130 12.41 6.30 -0.92
CA VAL A 130 12.17 7.15 0.25
C VAL A 130 12.90 6.59 1.47
N ARG A 131 13.45 7.49 2.30
CA ARG A 131 14.28 7.19 3.48
C ARG A 131 13.43 6.94 4.73
N MET A 132 12.66 5.85 4.73
CA MET A 132 11.73 5.51 5.81
C MET A 132 12.40 5.23 7.17
N GLU A 133 13.72 5.02 7.20
CA GLU A 133 14.49 4.93 8.44
C GLU A 133 14.51 6.25 9.21
N ASP A 134 14.44 7.40 8.51
CA ASP A 134 14.38 8.73 9.11
C ASP A 134 13.01 8.95 9.79
N PRO A 135 12.96 9.25 11.11
CA PRO A 135 11.70 9.42 11.83
C PRO A 135 10.81 10.54 11.29
N GLU A 136 11.38 11.63 10.79
CA GLU A 136 10.62 12.78 10.29
C GLU A 136 9.99 12.47 8.92
N VAL A 137 10.74 11.78 8.05
CA VAL A 137 10.23 11.29 6.77
C VAL A 137 9.07 10.32 7.00
N TRP A 138 9.24 9.39 7.95
CA TRP A 138 8.18 8.45 8.32
C TRP A 138 6.93 9.19 8.86
N GLU A 139 7.12 10.15 9.77
CA GLU A 139 6.01 10.90 10.37
C GLU A 139 5.20 11.64 9.29
N VAL A 140 5.87 12.37 8.40
CA VAL A 140 5.19 13.15 7.36
C VAL A 140 4.45 12.24 6.38
N THR A 141 5.09 11.16 5.94
CA THR A 141 4.53 10.25 4.93
C THR A 141 3.39 9.37 5.46
N HIS A 142 3.33 9.12 6.77
CA HIS A 142 2.30 8.26 7.37
C HIS A 142 1.21 9.04 8.11
N ARG A 143 1.35 10.36 8.26
CA ARG A 143 0.39 11.19 9.01
C ARG A 143 -1.06 10.97 8.58
N LYS A 144 -1.33 11.01 7.26
CA LYS A 144 -2.69 10.82 6.73
C LYS A 144 -3.19 9.41 6.97
N VAL A 145 -2.37 8.38 6.75
CA VAL A 145 -2.77 6.98 7.03
C VAL A 145 -3.13 6.79 8.50
N ILE A 146 -2.33 7.34 9.42
CA ILE A 146 -2.58 7.26 10.87
C ILE A 146 -3.85 8.03 11.25
N GLU A 147 -4.11 9.19 10.62
CA GLU A 147 -5.36 9.94 10.77
C GLU A 147 -6.57 9.08 10.38
N LEU A 148 -6.54 8.41 9.23
CA LEU A 148 -7.64 7.55 8.77
C LEU A 148 -7.90 6.37 9.71
N VAL A 149 -6.85 5.76 10.27
CA VAL A 149 -6.97 4.70 11.28
C VAL A 149 -7.61 5.24 12.56
N ARG A 150 -7.13 6.39 13.06
CA ARG A 150 -7.65 7.00 14.30
C ARG A 150 -9.10 7.42 14.19
N GLU A 151 -9.54 7.79 13.00
CA GLU A 151 -10.94 8.14 12.72
C GLU A 151 -11.82 6.91 12.45
N GLY A 152 -11.23 5.70 12.42
CA GLY A 152 -11.95 4.45 12.18
C GLY A 152 -12.43 4.29 10.73
N LEU A 153 -11.78 4.96 9.78
CA LEU A 153 -12.12 4.86 8.36
C LEU A 153 -11.46 3.67 7.67
N ILE A 154 -10.30 3.24 8.16
CA ILE A 154 -9.61 2.04 7.69
C ILE A 154 -9.25 1.16 8.89
N ASP A 155 -9.43 -0.14 8.72
CA ASP A 155 -9.23 -1.17 9.76
C ASP A 155 -7.81 -1.76 9.72
N GLY A 156 -7.12 -1.62 8.58
CA GLY A 156 -5.77 -2.12 8.40
C GLY A 156 -5.07 -1.61 7.16
N VAL A 157 -3.82 -2.03 7.00
CA VAL A 157 -2.98 -1.68 5.86
C VAL A 157 -2.33 -2.89 5.22
N ARG A 158 -2.14 -2.83 3.91
CA ARG A 158 -1.22 -3.70 3.17
C ARG A 158 -0.01 -2.88 2.78
N ILE A 159 1.18 -3.38 3.07
CA ILE A 159 2.46 -2.72 2.80
C ILE A 159 3.02 -3.21 1.48
N ASP A 160 3.17 -2.29 0.53
CA ASP A 160 3.86 -2.52 -0.72
C ASP A 160 5.37 -2.63 -0.52
N HIS A 161 5.98 -3.63 -1.16
CA HIS A 161 7.43 -3.78 -1.28
C HIS A 161 8.27 -3.49 0.00
N PRO A 162 7.96 -4.15 1.14
CA PRO A 162 8.66 -3.97 2.40
C PRO A 162 10.15 -4.37 2.33
N ASP A 163 10.53 -5.31 1.47
CA ASP A 163 11.94 -5.75 1.32
C ASP A 163 12.84 -4.67 0.67
N GLY A 164 12.26 -3.61 0.10
CA GLY A 164 13.02 -2.45 -0.38
C GLY A 164 13.38 -1.44 0.73
N LEU A 165 12.81 -1.57 1.93
CA LEU A 165 13.06 -0.67 3.06
C LEU A 165 14.41 -0.97 3.72
N ALA A 166 15.11 0.08 4.17
CA ALA A 166 16.40 -0.06 4.85
C ALA A 166 16.31 -0.83 6.18
N ASN A 167 15.19 -0.71 6.89
CA ASN A 167 14.90 -1.47 8.11
C ASN A 167 13.40 -1.81 8.21
N PRO A 168 12.96 -2.90 7.54
CA PRO A 168 11.54 -3.24 7.48
C PRO A 168 10.96 -3.58 8.87
N ARG A 169 11.73 -4.26 9.74
CA ARG A 169 11.27 -4.58 11.11
C ARG A 169 10.92 -3.31 11.88
N ARG A 170 11.83 -2.32 11.92
CA ARG A 170 11.57 -1.08 12.65
C ARG A 170 10.43 -0.29 12.04
N TYR A 171 10.31 -0.28 10.71
CA TYR A 171 9.19 0.34 10.01
C TYR A 171 7.84 -0.25 10.47
N LEU A 172 7.74 -1.58 10.50
CA LEU A 172 6.52 -2.29 10.91
C LEU A 172 6.22 -2.11 12.41
N GLU A 173 7.24 -2.09 13.27
CA GLU A 173 7.07 -1.76 14.69
C GLU A 173 6.47 -0.35 14.88
N ARG A 174 6.92 0.65 14.11
CA ARG A 174 6.36 2.01 14.16
C ARG A 174 4.87 2.05 13.76
N LEU A 175 4.44 1.22 12.80
CA LEU A 175 3.01 1.11 12.45
C LEU A 175 2.18 0.59 13.63
N ARG A 176 2.68 -0.43 14.34
CA ARG A 176 2.03 -0.94 15.56
C ARG A 176 2.00 0.09 16.67
N GLU A 177 3.12 0.76 16.94
CA GLU A 177 3.24 1.85 17.92
C GLU A 177 2.26 3.00 17.61
N ALA A 178 1.95 3.24 16.34
CA ALA A 178 0.99 4.25 15.89
C ALA A 178 -0.48 3.83 16.01
N GLY A 179 -0.76 2.59 16.40
CA GLY A 179 -2.11 2.06 16.64
C GLY A 179 -2.71 1.30 15.46
N ILE A 180 -1.92 0.88 14.47
CA ILE A 180 -2.43 0.06 13.36
C ILE A 180 -2.50 -1.41 13.79
N GLU A 181 -3.73 -1.92 13.94
CA GLU A 181 -4.00 -3.26 14.45
C GLU A 181 -3.92 -4.36 13.38
N HIS A 182 -4.12 -4.04 12.11
CA HIS A 182 -3.99 -5.02 11.04
C HIS A 182 -2.99 -4.56 9.98
N VAL A 183 -1.96 -5.39 9.74
CA VAL A 183 -0.85 -5.11 8.83
C VAL A 183 -0.51 -6.37 8.04
N TRP A 184 -0.69 -6.32 6.72
CA TRP A 184 -0.20 -7.34 5.79
C TRP A 184 0.97 -6.81 4.98
N VAL A 185 1.85 -7.70 4.53
CA VAL A 185 3.02 -7.33 3.73
C VAL A 185 3.03 -8.04 2.39
N GLU A 186 3.36 -7.31 1.32
CA GLU A 186 3.72 -7.95 0.06
C GLU A 186 5.13 -8.51 0.14
N LYS A 187 5.27 -9.75 0.60
CA LYS A 187 6.59 -10.41 0.70
C LYS A 187 6.55 -11.74 -0.03
N ILE A 188 7.42 -11.91 -1.01
CA ILE A 188 7.58 -13.17 -1.75
C ILE A 188 8.44 -14.11 -0.92
N LEU A 189 7.89 -15.26 -0.52
CA LEU A 189 8.62 -16.31 0.19
C LEU A 189 9.15 -17.34 -0.79
N GLU A 190 10.44 -17.66 -0.68
CA GLU A 190 11.01 -18.82 -1.35
C GLU A 190 10.48 -20.13 -0.74
N PRO A 191 10.56 -21.28 -1.45
CA PRO A 191 10.20 -22.56 -0.87
C PRO A 191 10.89 -22.81 0.47
N ALA A 192 10.12 -23.18 1.49
CA ALA A 192 10.54 -23.38 2.88
C ALA A 192 11.06 -22.13 3.64
N GLU A 193 11.13 -20.95 2.99
CA GLU A 193 11.36 -19.70 3.70
C GLU A 193 10.14 -19.40 4.60
N ARG A 194 10.41 -18.98 5.83
CA ARG A 194 9.35 -18.51 6.74
C ARG A 194 9.38 -16.99 6.77
N LEU A 195 8.19 -16.40 6.89
CA LEU A 195 8.08 -14.98 7.19
C LEU A 195 8.89 -14.67 8.45
N ARG A 196 9.70 -13.61 8.37
CA ARG A 196 10.52 -13.14 9.49
C ARG A 196 9.62 -12.79 10.67
N ASP A 197 10.19 -12.74 11.88
CA ASP A 197 9.51 -12.27 13.10
C ASP A 197 9.24 -10.76 13.02
N TRP A 198 8.34 -10.40 12.12
CA TRP A 198 7.82 -9.07 11.88
C TRP A 198 6.44 -8.96 12.53
N PRO A 199 6.09 -7.79 13.10
CA PRO A 199 4.81 -7.61 13.76
C PRO A 199 3.70 -7.40 12.73
N VAL A 200 3.34 -8.43 11.98
CA VAL A 200 2.38 -8.42 10.87
C VAL A 200 1.42 -9.60 10.99
N ASP A 201 0.25 -9.47 10.38
CA ASP A 201 -0.79 -10.51 10.37
C ASP A 201 -0.51 -11.59 9.31
N GLY A 202 0.32 -11.26 8.30
CA GLY A 202 0.76 -12.21 7.29
C GLY A 202 1.25 -11.55 6.01
N THR A 203 1.38 -12.33 4.95
CA THR A 203 1.70 -11.84 3.61
C THR A 203 0.42 -11.54 2.81
N THR A 204 0.55 -11.17 1.53
CA THR A 204 -0.57 -11.14 0.57
C THR A 204 -0.95 -12.51 -0.01
N GLY A 205 -0.29 -13.60 0.40
CA GLY A 205 -0.72 -14.98 0.14
C GLY A 205 -0.18 -15.64 -1.14
N TYR A 206 0.94 -15.16 -1.70
CA TYR A 206 1.55 -15.79 -2.88
C TYR A 206 2.01 -17.23 -2.60
N GLU A 207 2.43 -17.53 -1.36
CA GLU A 207 2.77 -18.87 -0.91
C GLU A 207 1.56 -19.82 -0.99
N PHE A 208 0.38 -19.38 -0.57
CA PHE A 208 -0.85 -20.15 -0.68
C PHE A 208 -1.25 -20.35 -2.13
N LEU A 209 -1.15 -19.30 -2.96
CA LEU A 209 -1.42 -19.37 -4.40
C LEU A 209 -0.55 -20.45 -5.06
N ASN A 210 0.76 -20.44 -4.79
CA ASN A 210 1.68 -21.40 -5.38
C ASN A 210 1.38 -22.83 -4.92
N GLU A 211 1.15 -23.05 -3.63
CA GLU A 211 0.82 -24.38 -3.09
C GLU A 211 -0.48 -24.94 -3.67
N VAL A 212 -1.54 -24.13 -3.74
CA VAL A 212 -2.83 -24.56 -4.29
C VAL A 212 -2.73 -24.82 -5.79
N CYS A 213 -2.07 -23.93 -6.55
CA CYS A 213 -1.88 -24.14 -7.99
C CYS A 213 -1.10 -25.43 -8.27
N ALA A 214 -0.09 -25.77 -7.46
CA ALA A 214 0.69 -27.00 -7.63
C ALA A 214 -0.15 -28.27 -7.51
N LEU A 215 -1.25 -28.26 -6.75
CA LEU A 215 -2.16 -29.42 -6.64
C LEU A 215 -2.86 -29.78 -7.95
N PHE A 216 -2.93 -28.85 -8.91
CA PHE A 216 -3.59 -29.04 -10.19
C PHE A 216 -2.61 -29.36 -11.34
N VAL A 217 -1.31 -29.51 -11.03
CA VAL A 217 -0.29 -29.93 -12.00
C VAL A 217 -0.07 -31.42 -11.86
N ASP A 218 -0.23 -32.17 -12.96
CA ASP A 218 0.09 -33.59 -12.98
C ASP A 218 1.62 -33.78 -12.99
N PRO A 219 2.23 -34.36 -11.94
CA PRO A 219 3.68 -34.55 -11.89
C PRO A 219 4.18 -35.51 -12.98
N ALA A 220 3.32 -36.36 -13.55
CA ALA A 220 3.71 -37.24 -14.65
C ALA A 220 4.04 -36.48 -15.95
N GLY A 221 3.62 -35.21 -16.08
CA GLY A 221 3.93 -34.35 -17.23
C GLY A 221 5.27 -33.62 -17.15
N GLU A 222 6.07 -33.84 -16.10
CA GLU A 222 7.39 -33.21 -15.94
C GLU A 222 8.45 -33.81 -16.88
N GLU A 223 8.38 -35.12 -17.13
CA GLU A 223 9.29 -35.83 -18.03
C GLU A 223 8.79 -35.77 -19.50
N PRO A 224 9.69 -35.65 -20.51
CA PRO A 224 9.33 -35.55 -21.93
C PRO A 224 8.63 -36.77 -22.55
#